data_AF-A0A258QKH1-F1
#
_entry.id   AF-A0A258QKH1-F1
#
_cell.length_a   1.000
_cell.length_b   1.000
_cell.length_c   1.000
_cell.angle_alpha   90.00
_cell.angle_beta   90.00
_cell.angle_gamma   90.00
#
_symmetry.space_group_name_H-M   'P 1'
#
loop_
_entity.id
_entity.type
_entity.pdbx_description
1 polymer ?
#
loop_
_entity_poly.entity_id
_entity_poly.type
_entity_poly.pdbx_seq_one_letter_code
_entity_poly.pdbx_strand_id
1 'polypeptide(L)'
;QASTAAIKALSAHSQEGQHTTRHSTLFRLDNLKGGLIDAPGVRDFAVAAQNVLAIDRAYPDILKVAQHCRFNNCSHGQEPSCAVLAAVASGALDARRFENYQSLKNDRQGSPHGA
;
A
#
# COMPACT_ATOMS: atom_id res chain seq x y z
N GLN A 1 23.67 -19.28 -10.33
CA GLN A 1 22.74 -19.47 -11.48
C GLN A 1 21.56 -18.51 -11.35
N ALA A 2 21.74 -17.23 -11.65
CA ALA A 2 20.62 -16.32 -11.86
C ALA A 2 20.28 -16.36 -13.36
N SER A 3 19.70 -17.47 -13.82
CA SER A 3 19.24 -17.53 -15.22
C SER A 3 18.07 -16.57 -15.34
N THR A 4 18.23 -15.57 -16.19
CA THR A 4 17.21 -14.64 -16.71
C THR A 4 15.78 -15.12 -16.47
N ALA A 5 15.10 -14.56 -15.46
CA ALA A 5 13.68 -14.77 -15.28
C ALA A 5 12.98 -14.27 -16.56
N ALA A 6 12.40 -15.20 -17.32
CA ALA A 6 11.81 -14.88 -18.61
C ALA A 6 10.53 -14.05 -18.42
N ILE A 7 10.63 -12.75 -18.73
CA ILE A 7 9.44 -11.91 -18.91
C ILE A 7 8.76 -12.28 -20.22
N LYS A 8 7.43 -12.19 -20.26
CA LYS A 8 6.65 -12.31 -21.51
C LYS A 8 6.26 -10.94 -22.02
N ALA A 9 5.93 -10.88 -23.32
CA ALA A 9 5.23 -9.73 -23.89
C ALA A 9 3.86 -9.53 -23.24
N LEU A 10 3.32 -8.31 -23.35
CA LEU A 10 1.96 -8.00 -22.91
C LEU A 10 0.93 -8.89 -23.60
N SER A 11 -0.20 -9.14 -22.92
CA SER A 11 -1.33 -9.85 -23.50
C SER A 11 -1.83 -9.08 -24.73
N ALA A 12 -1.93 -9.75 -25.90
CA ALA A 12 -2.45 -9.09 -27.10
C ALA A 12 -3.91 -8.63 -26.94
N HIS A 13 -4.67 -9.30 -26.06
CA HIS A 13 -6.08 -8.98 -25.80
C HIS A 13 -6.24 -7.85 -24.77
N SER A 14 -5.65 -7.98 -23.58
CA SER A 14 -5.84 -7.00 -22.49
C SER A 14 -4.81 -5.88 -22.48
N GLN A 15 -3.71 -6.00 -23.24
CA GLN A 15 -2.56 -5.08 -23.21
C GLN A 15 -1.91 -4.96 -21.81
N GLU A 16 -2.11 -5.96 -20.96
CA GLU A 16 -1.55 -6.02 -19.59
C GLU A 16 -0.40 -7.03 -19.49
N GLY A 17 0.37 -6.91 -18.40
CA GLY A 17 1.40 -7.88 -18.03
C GLY A 17 0.84 -9.28 -17.81
N GLN A 18 1.61 -10.30 -18.17
CA GLN A 18 1.25 -11.70 -17.99
C GLN A 18 2.10 -12.33 -16.90
N HIS A 19 1.47 -12.99 -15.92
CA HIS A 19 2.19 -13.73 -14.88
C HIS A 19 2.85 -14.97 -15.49
N THR A 20 4.18 -14.95 -15.62
CA THR A 20 4.98 -16.08 -16.10
C THR A 20 5.49 -16.95 -14.95
N THR A 21 5.85 -16.33 -13.83
CA THR A 21 6.27 -17.00 -12.60
C THR A 21 5.06 -17.65 -11.91
N ARG A 22 5.10 -18.97 -11.71
CA ARG A 22 4.02 -19.77 -11.08
C ARG A 22 4.31 -20.24 -9.65
N HIS A 23 5.58 -20.25 -9.25
CA HIS A 23 6.01 -20.67 -7.92
C HIS A 23 7.06 -19.71 -7.38
N SER A 24 7.06 -19.48 -6.07
CA SER A 24 8.07 -18.65 -5.43
C SER A 24 9.41 -19.39 -5.38
N THR A 25 10.49 -18.73 -5.79
CA THR A 25 11.85 -19.31 -5.87
C THR A 25 12.86 -18.43 -5.16
N LEU A 26 13.70 -19.01 -4.31
CA LEU A 26 14.82 -18.32 -3.65
C LEU A 26 16.12 -18.52 -4.42
N PHE A 27 16.69 -17.43 -4.92
CA PHE A 27 18.02 -17.38 -5.50
C PHE A 27 19.02 -16.91 -4.45
N ARG A 28 20.08 -17.69 -4.23
CA ARG A 28 21.23 -17.25 -3.42
C ARG A 28 22.13 -16.38 -4.28
N LEU A 29 22.64 -15.30 -3.69
CA LEU A 29 23.53 -14.37 -4.38
C LEU A 29 24.97 -14.69 -3.97
N ASP A 30 25.75 -15.26 -4.88
CA ASP A 30 27.04 -15.89 -4.56
C ASP A 30 28.06 -14.94 -3.88
N ASN A 31 28.00 -13.64 -4.22
CA ASN A 31 28.91 -12.61 -3.70
C ASN A 31 28.30 -11.70 -2.63
N LEU A 32 27.04 -11.92 -2.25
CA LEU A 32 26.33 -11.10 -1.26
C LEU A 32 25.77 -12.01 -0.16
N LYS A 33 25.87 -11.59 1.10
CA LYS A 33 25.18 -12.29 2.20
C LYS A 33 23.68 -11.97 2.14
N GLY A 34 22.97 -12.60 1.21
CA GLY A 34 21.56 -12.36 0.94
C GLY A 34 20.97 -13.31 -0.10
N GLY A 35 19.69 -13.12 -0.41
CA GLY A 35 18.99 -13.87 -1.45
C GLY A 35 17.86 -13.05 -2.05
N LEU A 36 17.46 -13.43 -3.26
CA LEU A 36 16.33 -12.86 -3.98
C LEU A 36 15.20 -13.88 -4.02
N ILE A 37 13.99 -13.49 -3.61
CA ILE A 37 12.80 -14.29 -3.83
C ILE A 37 12.07 -13.72 -5.03
N ASP A 38 11.96 -14.50 -6.11
CA ASP A 38 11.00 -14.23 -7.18
C ASP A 38 9.67 -14.92 -6.81
N ALA A 39 8.56 -14.21 -6.93
CA ALA A 39 7.23 -14.70 -6.57
C ALA A 39 6.24 -14.44 -7.71
N PRO A 40 5.20 -15.27 -7.86
CA PRO A 40 4.11 -14.98 -8.79
C PRO A 40 3.53 -13.60 -8.54
N GLY A 41 3.23 -12.86 -9.62
CA GLY A 41 2.49 -11.62 -9.47
C GLY A 41 1.06 -11.90 -8.98
N VAL A 42 0.55 -11.01 -8.13
CA VAL A 42 -0.82 -11.04 -7.63
C VAL A 42 -1.59 -9.88 -8.24
N ARG A 43 -2.87 -10.10 -8.58
CA ARG A 43 -3.77 -9.04 -9.07
C ARG A 43 -4.50 -8.36 -7.93
N ASP A 44 -4.95 -9.17 -6.98
CA ASP A 44 -5.63 -8.71 -5.78
C ASP A 44 -4.90 -9.26 -4.56
N PHE A 45 -4.80 -8.44 -3.52
CA PHE A 45 -4.37 -8.88 -2.22
C PHE A 45 -5.31 -8.30 -1.17
N ALA A 46 -5.73 -9.13 -0.23
CA ALA A 46 -6.46 -8.63 0.92
C ALA A 46 -5.48 -7.92 1.85
N VAL A 47 -5.73 -6.64 2.16
CA VAL A 47 -4.97 -5.93 3.18
C VAL A 47 -5.27 -6.59 4.52
N ALA A 48 -4.26 -7.15 5.20
CA ALA A 48 -4.43 -7.85 6.49
C ALA A 48 -4.61 -6.89 7.69
N ALA A 49 -4.88 -5.60 7.44
CA ALA A 49 -5.07 -4.62 8.49
C ALA A 49 -6.34 -4.92 9.28
N GLN A 50 -6.17 -5.29 10.55
CA GLN A 50 -7.27 -5.75 11.42
C GLN A 50 -8.20 -4.62 11.86
N ASN A 51 -7.70 -3.37 11.93
CA ASN A 51 -8.48 -2.21 12.37
C ASN A 51 -7.88 -0.90 11.81
N VAL A 52 -8.57 0.21 12.08
CA VAL A 52 -8.16 1.57 11.65
C VAL A 52 -6.77 1.95 12.18
N LEU A 53 -6.42 1.57 13.42
CA LEU A 53 -5.11 1.87 13.99
C LEU A 53 -3.97 1.17 13.24
N ALA A 54 -4.20 -0.04 12.72
CA ALA A 54 -3.23 -0.73 11.89
C ALA A 54 -3.01 0.02 10.55
N ILE A 55 -4.06 0.63 10.00
CA ILE A 55 -3.96 1.47 8.81
C ILE A 55 -3.18 2.75 9.12
N ASP A 56 -3.48 3.44 10.22
CA ASP A 56 -2.76 4.66 10.61
C ASP A 56 -1.25 4.42 10.72
N ARG A 57 -0.84 3.27 11.28
CA ARG A 57 0.58 2.87 11.40
C ARG A 57 1.22 2.55 10.05
N ALA A 58 0.46 2.11 9.06
CA ALA A 58 0.95 1.81 7.72
C ALA A 58 1.20 3.08 6.88
N TYR A 59 0.68 4.23 7.31
CA TYR A 59 0.87 5.53 6.68
C TYR A 59 1.60 6.50 7.62
N PRO A 60 2.90 6.26 7.92
CA PRO A 60 3.65 7.01 8.94
C PRO A 60 3.80 8.50 8.61
N ASP A 61 3.83 8.83 7.32
CA ASP A 61 3.85 10.21 6.82
C ASP A 61 2.58 10.98 7.18
N ILE A 62 1.41 10.36 6.97
CA ILE A 62 0.12 10.93 7.36
C ILE A 62 0.01 11.01 8.89
N LEU A 63 0.37 9.94 9.59
CA LEU A 63 0.34 9.87 11.06
C LEU A 63 1.19 10.97 11.71
N LYS A 64 2.33 11.30 11.12
CA LYS A 64 3.20 12.40 11.60
C LYS A 64 2.51 13.75 11.46
N VAL A 65 1.88 14.04 10.32
CA VAL A 65 1.15 15.30 10.10
C VAL A 65 -0.09 15.38 10.97
N ALA A 66 -0.77 14.25 11.22
CA ALA A 66 -1.96 14.17 12.05
C ALA A 66 -1.73 14.64 13.50
N GLN A 67 -0.49 14.58 14.00
CA GLN A 67 -0.12 15.11 15.33
C GLN A 67 -0.32 16.63 15.45
N HIS A 68 -0.40 17.33 14.32
CA HIS A 68 -0.65 18.76 14.26
C HIS A 68 -2.12 19.10 13.98
N CYS A 69 -3.01 18.10 13.92
CA CYS A 69 -4.44 18.36 13.81
C CYS A 69 -4.97 19.04 15.07
N ARG A 70 -5.95 19.93 14.88
CA ARG A 70 -6.65 20.61 15.98
C ARG A 70 -7.33 19.62 16.94
N PHE A 71 -7.84 18.51 16.43
CA PHE A 71 -8.61 17.51 17.18
C PHE A 71 -7.85 16.20 17.30
N ASN A 72 -7.81 15.63 18.50
CA ASN A 72 -7.14 14.36 18.78
C ASN A 72 -7.80 13.15 18.09
N ASN A 73 -9.10 13.26 17.76
CA ASN A 73 -9.88 12.24 17.07
C ASN A 73 -10.22 12.63 15.62
N CYS A 74 -9.38 13.46 15.00
CA CYS A 74 -9.57 13.88 13.61
C CYS A 74 -9.58 12.65 12.68
N SER A 75 -10.67 12.48 11.94
CA SER A 75 -10.82 11.46 10.90
C SER A 75 -10.13 11.85 9.59
N HIS A 76 -9.78 13.12 9.43
CA HIS A 76 -9.20 13.74 8.24
C HIS A 76 -10.15 13.77 7.03
N GLY A 77 -11.47 13.78 7.26
CA GLY A 77 -12.48 13.84 6.21
C GLY A 77 -12.84 15.27 5.81
N GLN A 78 -13.43 16.02 6.73
CA GLN A 78 -13.90 17.39 6.51
C GLN A 78 -13.67 18.31 7.71
N GLU A 79 -12.85 17.89 8.67
CA GLU A 79 -12.64 18.66 9.89
C GLU A 79 -12.01 20.04 9.61
N PRO A 80 -12.51 21.09 10.27
CA PRO A 80 -11.91 22.40 10.14
C PRO A 80 -10.50 22.39 10.73
N SER A 81 -9.56 23.07 10.05
CA SER A 81 -8.16 23.14 10.46
C SER A 81 -7.46 21.77 10.60
N CYS A 82 -7.83 20.81 9.75
CA CYS A 82 -7.12 19.53 9.64
C CYS A 82 -5.74 19.74 8.99
N ALA A 83 -4.67 19.46 9.75
CA ALA A 83 -3.30 19.59 9.24
C ALA A 83 -3.02 18.64 8.07
N VAL A 84 -3.64 17.45 8.06
CA VAL A 84 -3.50 16.48 6.96
C VAL A 84 -4.12 17.02 5.67
N LEU A 85 -5.36 17.54 5.72
CA LEU A 85 -6.01 18.13 4.54
C LEU A 85 -5.24 19.35 4.02
N ALA A 86 -4.71 20.19 4.92
CA ALA A 86 -3.86 21.31 4.53
C ALA A 86 -2.56 20.86 3.86
N ALA A 87 -1.92 19.80 4.35
CA ALA A 87 -0.71 19.24 3.76
C ALA A 87 -0.96 18.57 2.40
N VAL A 88 -2.12 17.95 2.20
CA VAL A 88 -2.54 17.44 0.89
C VAL A 88 -2.77 18.60 -0.08
N ALA A 89 -3.49 19.64 0.35
CA ALA A 89 -3.77 20.81 -0.49
C ALA A 89 -2.50 21.58 -0.89
N SER A 90 -1.47 21.61 -0.05
CA SER A 90 -0.19 22.24 -0.36
C SER A 90 0.78 21.35 -1.16
N GLY A 91 0.43 20.08 -1.37
CA GLY A 91 1.30 19.09 -2.02
C GLY A 91 2.42 18.53 -1.12
N ALA A 92 2.43 18.87 0.17
CA ALA A 92 3.34 18.27 1.15
C ALA A 92 3.02 16.80 1.44
N LEU A 93 1.77 16.38 1.23
CA LEU A 93 1.34 14.98 1.17
C LEU A 93 0.79 14.67 -0.23
N ASP A 94 1.16 13.50 -0.77
CA ASP A 94 0.65 13.03 -2.06
C ASP A 94 -0.85 12.71 -1.94
N ALA A 95 -1.65 13.32 -2.82
CA ALA A 95 -3.11 13.21 -2.80
C ALA A 95 -3.58 11.76 -3.01
N ARG A 96 -2.96 11.00 -3.93
CA ARG A 96 -3.34 9.60 -4.19
C ARG A 96 -3.06 8.72 -2.97
N ARG A 97 -1.95 8.97 -2.29
CA ARG A 97 -1.60 8.27 -1.04
C ARG A 97 -2.62 8.55 0.06
N PHE A 98 -3.08 9.80 0.19
CA PHE A 98 -4.14 10.17 1.12
C PHE A 98 -5.50 9.55 0.74
N GLU A 99 -5.86 9.52 -0.54
CA GLU A 99 -7.07 8.86 -1.05
C GLU A 99 -7.07 7.36 -0.71
N ASN A 100 -5.95 6.67 -0.96
CA ASN A 100 -5.79 5.26 -0.60
C ASN A 100 -5.93 5.04 0.92
N TYR A 101 -5.36 5.92 1.72
CA TYR A 101 -5.49 5.88 3.19
C TYR A 101 -6.96 6.00 3.63
N GLN A 102 -7.70 6.97 3.10
CA GLN A 102 -9.12 7.16 3.42
C GLN A 102 -9.98 5.98 2.94
N SER A 103 -9.71 5.46 1.74
CA SER A 103 -10.40 4.27 1.21
C SER A 103 -10.26 3.09 2.15
N LEU A 104 -9.03 2.76 2.55
CA LEU A 104 -8.76 1.64 3.46
C LEU A 104 -9.41 1.85 4.84
N LYS A 105 -9.41 3.08 5.37
CA LYS A 105 -10.08 3.36 6.65
C LYS A 105 -11.58 3.16 6.57
N ASN A 106 -12.21 3.63 5.50
CA ASN A 106 -13.64 3.48 5.29
C ASN A 106 -14.04 2.01 5.16
N ASP A 107 -13.26 1.22 4.41
CA ASP A 107 -13.50 -0.22 4.27
C ASP A 107 -13.47 -0.95 5.61
N ARG A 108 -12.63 -0.51 6.56
CA ARG A 108 -12.54 -1.11 7.91
C ARG A 108 -13.57 -0.59 8.90
N GLN A 109 -14.11 0.60 8.69
CA GLN A 109 -15.18 1.15 9.52
C GLN A 109 -16.56 0.54 9.17
N GLY A 110 -16.74 0.09 7.91
CA GLY A 110 -17.99 -0.50 7.42
C GLY A 110 -18.18 -2.01 7.68
N SER A 111 -17.16 -2.73 8.17
CA SER A 111 -17.24 -4.17 8.41
C SER A 111 -17.60 -4.48 9.88
N PRO A 112 -18.81 -4.98 10.19
CA PRO A 112 -19.15 -5.41 11.54
C PRO A 112 -18.44 -6.73 11.83
N HIS A 113 -17.37 -6.65 12.65
CA HIS A 113 -16.59 -7.78 13.15
C HIS A 113 -15.79 -8.56 12.09
N GLY A 114 -14.52 -8.81 12.44
CA GLY A 114 -13.59 -9.62 11.66
C GLY A 114 -14.12 -11.01 11.40
N ALA A 115 -13.92 -11.45 10.16
CA ALA A 115 -13.75 -12.86 9.86
C ALA A 115 -12.36 -13.31 10.33
#